data_AF-A0A3M1LFA7-F1
#
_entry.id   AF-A0A3M1LFA7-F1
#
_cell.length_a   1.000
_cell.length_b   1.000
_cell.length_c   1.000
_cell.angle_alpha   90.00
_cell.angle_beta   90.00
_cell.angle_gamma   90.00
#
_symmetry.space_group_name_H-M   'P 1'
#
loop_
_entity.id
_entity.type
_entity.pdbx_description
1 polymer ?
#
loop_
_entity_poly.entity_id
_entity_poly.type
_entity_poly.pdbx_seq_one_letter_code
_entity_poly.pdbx_strand_id
1 'polypeptide(L)'
;MNFNLIATTYRNMENRLIEELEELLPDEKIIFTRTRISGLVLCLTESDPYKIVEKVKDIVKEYPWRIRFVLRLIPIDLVTNTELDEISEEAIKLAEKIKEDE
;
A
#
# COMPACT_ATOMS: atom_id res chain seq x y z
N MET A 1 -10.66 10.49 -3.18
CA MET A 1 -9.33 10.55 -2.51
C MET A 1 -8.44 9.55 -3.23
N ASN A 2 -7.27 9.96 -3.72
CA ASN A 2 -6.43 9.07 -4.53
C ASN A 2 -5.31 8.45 -3.68
N PHE A 3 -5.12 7.14 -3.77
CA PHE A 3 -4.05 6.36 -3.13
C PHE A 3 -3.82 5.09 -3.95
N ASN A 4 -2.60 4.57 -3.93
CA ASN A 4 -2.25 3.34 -4.66
C ASN A 4 -1.57 2.30 -3.76
N LEU A 5 -1.48 2.57 -2.46
CA LEU A 5 -0.88 1.68 -1.49
C LEU A 5 -1.56 1.86 -0.12
N ILE A 6 -1.85 0.77 0.57
CA ILE A 6 -2.32 0.78 1.96
C ILE A 6 -1.23 0.19 2.85
N ALA A 7 -0.87 0.92 3.90
CA ALA A 7 0.05 0.46 4.92
C ALA A 7 -0.69 0.29 6.25
N THR A 8 -0.47 -0.84 6.92
CA THR A 8 -1.11 -1.14 8.22
C THR A 8 -0.07 -1.25 9.32
N THR A 9 -0.47 -0.88 10.54
CA THR A 9 0.37 -0.90 11.75
C THR A 9 -0.47 -1.15 13.00
N TYR A 10 0.19 -1.24 14.15
CA TYR A 10 -0.47 -1.33 15.45
C TYR A 10 -1.26 -0.05 15.76
N ARG A 11 -2.23 -0.15 16.66
CA ARG A 11 -3.06 0.99 17.09
C ARG A 11 -2.18 2.15 17.58
N ASN A 12 -2.43 3.35 17.06
CA ASN A 12 -1.73 4.61 17.36
C ASN A 12 -0.23 4.63 16.98
N MET A 13 0.23 3.73 16.10
CA MET A 13 1.62 3.66 15.65
C MET A 13 1.84 4.20 14.24
N GLU A 14 0.90 4.98 13.71
CA GLU A 14 0.93 5.51 12.33
C GLU A 14 2.17 6.39 12.08
N ASN A 15 2.63 7.15 13.08
CA ASN A 15 3.88 7.90 12.98
C ASN A 15 5.09 7.01 12.81
N ARG A 16 5.16 5.92 13.58
CA ARG A 16 6.29 4.99 13.52
C ARG A 16 6.31 4.22 12.21
N LEU A 17 5.13 3.88 11.69
CA LEU A 17 4.98 3.33 10.35
C LEU A 17 5.50 4.30 9.27
N ILE A 18 5.13 5.58 9.35
CA ILE A 18 5.58 6.59 8.37
C ILE A 18 7.11 6.76 8.44
N GLU A 19 7.66 6.95 9.64
CA GLU A 19 9.12 7.03 9.86
C GLU A 19 9.85 5.79 9.30
N GLU A 20 9.32 4.60 9.54
CA GLU A 20 9.87 3.34 9.05
C GLU A 20 9.83 3.26 7.51
N LEU A 21 8.70 3.62 6.88
CA LEU A 21 8.59 3.62 5.42
C LEU A 21 9.52 4.64 4.75
N GLU A 22 9.68 5.83 5.33
CA GLU A 22 10.65 6.84 4.85
C GLU A 22 12.09 6.35 4.97
N GLU A 23 12.44 5.63 6.04
CA GLU A 23 13.78 5.04 6.22
C GLU A 23 14.06 3.87 5.26
N LEU A 24 13.05 3.04 5.00
CA LEU A 24 13.15 1.89 4.11
C LEU A 24 13.18 2.29 2.63
N LEU A 25 12.51 3.40 2.29
CA LEU A 25 12.29 3.85 0.92
C LEU A 25 12.72 5.32 0.73
N PRO A 26 14.00 5.67 1.00
CA PRO A 26 14.46 7.07 1.01
C PRO A 26 14.38 7.77 -0.35
N ASP A 27 14.39 7.00 -1.45
CA ASP A 27 14.30 7.53 -2.81
C ASP A 27 12.85 7.68 -3.30
N GLU A 28 11.86 7.21 -2.54
CA GLU A 28 10.46 7.21 -2.94
C GLU A 28 9.74 8.45 -2.41
N LYS A 29 9.04 9.16 -3.30
CA LYS A 29 8.16 10.27 -2.92
C LYS A 29 6.78 9.73 -2.57
N ILE A 30 6.54 9.48 -1.29
CA ILE A 30 5.27 8.94 -0.80
C ILE A 30 4.52 10.03 -0.03
N ILE A 31 3.26 10.27 -0.41
CA ILE A 31 2.33 11.10 0.35
C ILE A 31 1.55 10.18 1.28
N PHE A 32 1.70 10.43 2.58
CA PHE A 32 0.99 9.68 3.62
C PHE A 32 -0.26 10.43 4.07
N THR A 33 -1.39 9.74 4.11
CA THR A 33 -2.62 10.27 4.71
C THR A 33 -3.14 9.36 5.80
N ARG A 34 -3.28 9.93 7.01
CA ARG A 34 -3.92 9.22 8.12
C ARG A 34 -5.42 9.15 7.92
N THR A 35 -5.98 8.00 8.25
CA THR A 35 -7.43 7.79 8.23
C THR A 35 -8.04 7.98 9.61
N ARG A 36 -9.37 7.93 9.70
CA ARG A 36 -10.08 7.85 10.98
C ARG A 36 -9.98 6.45 11.63
N ILE A 37 -9.40 5.49 10.92
CA ILE A 37 -9.20 4.11 11.38
C ILE A 37 -7.78 4.01 11.93
N SER A 38 -7.66 3.66 13.20
CA SER A 38 -6.33 3.48 13.79
C SER A 38 -5.64 2.24 13.23
N GLY A 39 -4.33 2.35 13.01
CA GLY A 39 -3.50 1.32 12.42
C GLY A 39 -3.56 1.28 10.90
N LEU A 40 -4.16 2.27 10.22
CA LEU A 40 -4.28 2.31 8.77
C LEU A 40 -3.88 3.67 8.19
N VAL A 41 -2.91 3.64 7.28
CA VAL A 41 -2.40 4.79 6.54
C VAL A 41 -2.56 4.54 5.06
N LEU A 42 -3.09 5.55 4.35
CA LEU A 42 -3.15 5.57 2.90
C LEU A 42 -1.87 6.19 2.36
N CYS A 43 -1.31 5.58 1.34
CA CYS A 43 -0.07 6.00 0.71
C CYS A 43 -0.33 6.26 -0.77
N LEU A 44 0.17 7.39 -1.27
CA LEU A 44 0.18 7.72 -2.70
C LEU A 44 1.63 7.92 -3.13
N THR A 45 2.07 7.12 -4.10
CA THR A 45 3.40 7.22 -4.71
C THR A 45 3.27 7.38 -6.23
N GLU A 46 4.24 8.04 -6.86
CA GLU A 46 4.36 8.10 -8.33
C GLU A 46 4.92 6.79 -8.91
N SER A 47 5.59 5.98 -8.09
CA SER A 47 6.11 4.68 -8.45
C SER A 47 5.01 3.63 -8.54
N ASP A 48 5.30 2.54 -9.26
CA ASP A 48 4.45 1.35 -9.30
C ASP A 48 4.33 0.74 -7.89
N PRO A 49 3.12 0.63 -7.31
CA PRO A 49 2.93 0.14 -5.94
C PRO A 49 3.39 -1.31 -5.78
N TYR A 50 3.35 -2.13 -6.83
CA TYR A 50 3.85 -3.51 -6.78
C TYR A 50 5.37 -3.53 -6.63
N LYS A 51 6.09 -2.64 -7.30
CA LYS A 51 7.55 -2.51 -7.16
C LYS A 51 7.93 -2.04 -5.75
N ILE A 52 7.14 -1.16 -5.14
CA ILE A 52 7.35 -0.76 -3.74
C ILE A 52 7.24 -1.98 -2.82
N VAL A 53 6.20 -2.79 -3.01
CA VAL A 53 5.97 -4.00 -2.19
C VAL A 53 7.10 -5.02 -2.38
N GLU A 54 7.56 -5.26 -3.61
CA GLU A 54 8.70 -6.15 -3.87
C GLU A 54 10.01 -5.61 -3.25
N LYS A 55 10.29 -4.30 -3.35
CA LYS A 55 11.45 -3.70 -2.67
C LYS A 55 11.41 -3.94 -1.16
N VAL A 56 10.28 -3.68 -0.51
CA VAL A 56 10.14 -3.89 0.94
C VAL A 56 10.24 -5.38 1.29
N LYS A 57 9.67 -6.26 0.47
CA LYS A 57 9.78 -7.71 0.63
C LYS A 57 11.22 -8.21 0.53
N ASP A 58 12.03 -7.65 -0.35
CA ASP A 58 13.46 -7.99 -0.42
C ASP A 58 14.22 -7.49 0.81
N ILE A 59 13.90 -6.30 1.33
CA ILE A 59 14.43 -5.83 2.62
C ILE A 59 14.02 -6.77 3.77
N VAL A 60 12.78 -7.26 3.79
CA VAL A 60 12.32 -8.22 4.81
C VAL A 60 13.14 -9.51 4.77
N LYS A 61 13.51 -9.99 3.57
CA LYS A 61 14.33 -11.21 3.41
C LYS A 61 15.76 -11.01 3.88
N GLU A 62 16.38 -9.88 3.56
CA GLU A 62 17.78 -9.60 3.88
C GLU A 62 17.96 -9.11 5.33
N TYR A 63 17.09 -8.21 5.77
CA TYR A 63 17.19 -7.48 7.04
C TYR A 63 15.85 -7.43 7.77
N PRO A 64 15.29 -8.58 8.19
CA PRO A 64 13.96 -8.64 8.81
C PRO A 64 13.80 -7.76 10.05
N TRP A 65 14.88 -7.51 10.78
CA TRP A 65 14.89 -6.65 11.98
C TRP A 65 14.66 -5.16 11.69
N ARG A 66 14.75 -4.73 10.42
CA ARG A 66 14.43 -3.36 10.01
C ARG A 66 12.92 -3.10 9.94
N ILE A 67 12.10 -4.16 9.93
CA ILE A 67 10.64 -4.06 9.87
C ILE A 67 10.08 -4.28 11.28
N ARG A 68 9.50 -3.25 11.87
CA ARG A 68 8.99 -3.26 13.24
C ARG A 68 7.54 -2.82 13.33
N PHE A 69 7.14 -1.87 12.48
CA PHE A 69 5.82 -1.23 12.57
C PHE A 69 4.93 -1.50 11.36
N VAL A 70 5.49 -1.72 10.17
CA VAL A 70 4.74 -2.17 9.00
C VAL A 70 4.27 -3.61 9.22
N LEU A 71 2.96 -3.82 9.26
CA LEU A 71 2.34 -5.15 9.37
C LEU A 71 1.95 -5.71 8.01
N ARG A 72 1.39 -4.87 7.14
CA ARG A 72 1.04 -5.21 5.75
C ARG A 72 1.25 -3.99 4.87
N LEU A 73 1.75 -4.24 3.67
CA LEU A 73 1.85 -3.27 2.59
C LEU A 73 1.07 -3.83 1.41
N ILE A 74 -0.03 -3.19 1.06
CA ILE A 74 -1.04 -3.73 0.14
C ILE A 74 -1.10 -2.81 -1.08
N PRO A 75 -0.67 -3.26 -2.26
CA PRO A 75 -0.78 -2.47 -3.49
C PRO A 75 -2.25 -2.38 -3.89
N ILE A 76 -2.65 -1.25 -4.46
CA ILE A 76 -4.02 -0.97 -4.89
C ILE A 76 -3.99 -0.62 -6.36
N ASP A 77 -4.64 -1.44 -7.19
CA ASP A 77 -4.72 -1.22 -8.63
C ASP A 77 -5.62 -0.03 -9.00
N LEU A 78 -6.71 0.16 -8.26
CA LEU A 78 -7.71 1.16 -8.56
C LEU A 78 -8.49 1.58 -7.31
N VAL A 79 -8.82 2.87 -7.26
CA VAL A 79 -9.81 3.43 -6.34
C VAL A 79 -11.00 3.90 -7.17
N THR A 80 -12.20 3.41 -6.85
CA THR A 80 -13.46 3.77 -7.52
C THR A 80 -14.48 4.30 -6.51
N ASN A 81 -15.60 4.85 -6.98
CA ASN A 81 -16.66 5.31 -6.09
C ASN A 81 -17.43 4.11 -5.49
N THR A 82 -18.23 4.35 -4.46
CA THR A 82 -18.91 3.30 -3.67
C THR A 82 -20.24 2.82 -4.27
N GLU A 83 -20.55 3.26 -5.49
CA GLU A 83 -21.71 2.92 -6.29
C GLU A 83 -21.55 1.50 -6.84
N LEU A 84 -22.61 0.68 -6.73
CA LEU A 84 -22.55 -0.74 -7.10
C LEU A 84 -22.16 -0.95 -8.57
N ASP A 85 -22.69 -0.12 -9.47
CA ASP A 85 -22.41 -0.22 -10.90
C ASP A 85 -20.93 0.06 -11.19
N GLU A 86 -20.36 1.13 -10.59
CA GLU A 86 -18.94 1.47 -10.73
C GLU A 86 -18.03 0.37 -10.15
N ILE A 87 -18.38 -0.18 -8.99
CA ILE A 87 -17.62 -1.29 -8.39
C ILE A 87 -17.63 -2.51 -9.33
N SER A 88 -18.81 -2.87 -9.88
CA SER A 88 -18.95 -4.02 -10.76
C SER A 88 -18.17 -3.85 -12.06
N GLU A 89 -18.31 -2.70 -12.71
CA GLU A 89 -17.62 -2.41 -13.97
C GLU A 89 -16.09 -2.44 -13.81
N GLU A 90 -15.58 -1.79 -12.76
CA GLU A 90 -14.13 -1.74 -12.53
C GLU A 90 -13.56 -3.10 -12.08
N ALA A 91 -14.32 -3.89 -11.31
CA ALA A 91 -13.92 -5.25 -10.96
C ALA A 91 -13.77 -6.15 -12.19
N ILE A 92 -14.67 -6.04 -13.17
CA ILE A 92 -14.57 -6.79 -14.43
C ILE A 92 -13.32 -6.37 -15.22
N LYS A 93 -13.05 -5.06 -15.34
CA LYS A 93 -11.84 -4.54 -16.01
C LYS A 93 -10.55 -5.01 -15.33
N LEU A 94 -10.55 -5.16 -14.01
CA LEU A 94 -9.41 -5.72 -13.29
C LEU A 94 -9.25 -7.22 -13.55
N ALA A 95 -10.35 -7.97 -13.61
CA ALA A 95 -10.32 -9.40 -13.90
C ALA A 95 -9.72 -9.70 -15.28
N GLU A 96 -9.93 -8.85 -16.28
CA GLU A 96 -9.34 -8.98 -17.62
C GLU A 96 -7.80 -8.90 -17.63
N LYS A 97 -7.19 -8.34 -16.59
CA LYS A 97 -5.72 -8.25 -16.45
C LYS A 97 -5.11 -9.51 -15.84
N ILE A 98 -5.92 -10.36 -15.23
CA ILE A 98 -5.48 -11.61 -14.60
C ILE A 98 -5.35 -12.66 -15.70
N LYS A 99 -4.18 -13.30 -15.79
CA LYS A 99 -3.97 -14.36 -16.78
C LYS A 99 -4.73 -15.62 -16.41
N GLU A 100 -5.01 -16.46 -17.39
CA GLU A 100 -5.73 -17.73 -17.21
C GLU A 100 -5.01 -18.71 -16.25
N ASP A 101 -3.71 -18.50 -16.04
CA ASP A 101 -2.82 -19.31 -15.19
C ASP A 101 -2.37 -18.63 -13.88
N GLU A 102 -2.95 -17.47 -13.53
CA GLU A 102 -2.78 -16.81 -12.22
C GLU A 102 -3.86 -17.18 -11.20
#